data_AF-A0AAU8AF83-F1
#
_entry.id   AF-A0AAU8AF83-F1
#
_cell.length_a   1.000
_cell.length_b   1.000
_cell.length_c   1.000
_cell.angle_alpha   90.00
_cell.angle_beta   90.00
_cell.angle_gamma   90.00
#
_symmetry.space_group_name_H-M   'P 1'
#
loop_
_entity.id
_entity.type
_entity.pdbx_description
1 polymer ?
#
loop_
_entity_poly.entity_id
_entity_poly.type
_entity_poly.pdbx_seq_one_letter_code
_entity_poly.pdbx_strand_id
1 'polypeptide(L)'
;MKMHPLEIVCPECGGLAQFHEPFRFVRVRKFGSTSRRAHMWGRLAVEELFPKEFPWEQPSSDTPSFRYDPKEPGDGYLFNHRGMLECSKCRKIAPTKIIWPDSAYWRWIAEGELLVARNRDHANEIYEFLVGALRSPNRRPSLRHIPSVMLTNKVSSQLAKKILRDLVAS
;
A
#
# COMPACT_ATOMS: atom_id res chain seq x y z
N MET A 1 -8.10 -10.85 -2.97
CA MET A 1 -8.25 -9.51 -2.34
C MET A 1 -7.89 -8.50 -3.41
N LYS A 2 -8.73 -7.48 -3.69
CA LYS A 2 -8.35 -6.45 -4.68
C LYS A 2 -7.45 -5.45 -3.95
N MET A 3 -6.14 -5.54 -4.15
CA MET A 3 -5.21 -4.56 -3.60
C MET A 3 -5.23 -3.35 -4.52
N HIS A 4 -5.63 -2.20 -3.98
CA HIS A 4 -5.47 -0.93 -4.68
C HIS A 4 -3.97 -0.62 -4.77
N PRO A 5 -3.51 0.00 -5.87
CA PRO A 5 -2.11 0.38 -6.01
C PRO A 5 -1.72 1.32 -4.87
N LEU A 6 -0.45 1.22 -4.48
CA LEU A 6 0.14 2.19 -3.59
C LEU A 6 0.48 3.46 -4.36
N GLU A 7 0.36 4.61 -3.73
CA GLU A 7 0.86 5.86 -4.27
C GLU A 7 2.18 6.20 -3.58
N ILE A 8 3.23 6.27 -4.40
CA ILE A 8 4.61 6.44 -3.99
C ILE A 8 5.22 7.68 -4.63
N VAL A 9 6.32 8.15 -4.05
CA VAL A 9 7.16 9.18 -4.68
C VAL A 9 7.94 8.55 -5.82
N CYS A 10 7.80 9.13 -7.02
CA CYS A 10 8.59 8.72 -8.19
C CYS A 10 10.08 9.01 -7.92
N PRO A 11 10.98 8.01 -8.01
CA PRO A 11 12.40 8.21 -7.74
C PRO A 11 13.10 9.10 -8.77
N GLU A 12 12.51 9.32 -9.95
CA GLU A 12 13.11 10.13 -11.01
C GLU A 12 12.70 11.61 -10.95
N CYS A 13 11.41 11.89 -10.75
CA CYS A 13 10.89 13.26 -10.82
C CYS A 13 10.34 13.81 -9.49
N GLY A 14 10.35 13.01 -8.43
CA GLY A 14 9.77 13.35 -7.12
C GLY A 14 8.25 13.50 -7.11
N GLY A 15 7.57 13.29 -8.25
CA GLY A 15 6.12 13.40 -8.38
C GLY A 15 5.38 12.15 -7.91
N LEU A 16 4.05 12.20 -7.99
CA LEU A 16 3.18 11.06 -7.72
C LEU A 16 3.41 9.93 -8.75
N ALA A 17 3.52 8.71 -8.25
CA ALA A 17 3.52 7.49 -9.06
C ALA A 17 2.68 6.40 -8.39
N GLN A 18 2.14 5.49 -9.20
CA GLN A 18 1.47 4.29 -8.73
C GLN A 18 2.47 3.13 -8.67
N PHE A 19 2.37 2.34 -7.61
CA PHE A 19 3.08 1.08 -7.43
C PHE A 19 2.08 -0.06 -7.45
N HIS A 20 2.29 -0.98 -8.39
CA HIS A 20 1.45 -2.14 -8.63
C HIS A 20 2.16 -3.39 -8.14
N GLU A 21 1.49 -4.15 -7.26
CA GLU A 21 1.94 -5.48 -6.85
C GLU A 21 2.04 -6.40 -8.08
N PRO A 22 3.10 -7.22 -8.18
CA PRO A 22 3.30 -8.08 -9.35
C PRO A 22 2.36 -9.28 -9.40
N PHE A 23 1.79 -9.68 -8.26
CA PHE A 23 0.95 -10.86 -8.14
C PHE A 23 -0.39 -10.54 -7.49
N ARG A 24 -1.44 -11.25 -7.93
CA ARG A 24 -2.75 -11.25 -7.30
C ARG A 24 -3.03 -12.60 -6.66
N PHE A 25 -3.33 -12.59 -5.36
CA PHE A 25 -3.66 -13.80 -4.60
C PHE A 25 -5.18 -13.98 -4.46
N VAL A 26 -5.68 -15.14 -4.88
CA VAL A 26 -7.11 -15.48 -4.84
C VAL A 26 -7.30 -16.85 -4.19
N ARG A 27 -8.30 -17.01 -3.32
CA ARG A 27 -8.65 -18.32 -2.76
C ARG A 27 -9.24 -19.21 -3.84
N VAL A 28 -8.78 -20.45 -3.92
CA VAL A 28 -9.13 -21.42 -4.98
C VAL A 28 -10.63 -21.65 -5.13
N ARG A 29 -11.41 -21.62 -4.04
CA ARG A 29 -12.89 -21.75 -4.08
C ARG A 29 -13.60 -20.65 -4.88
N LYS A 30 -12.92 -19.55 -5.22
CA LYS A 30 -13.44 -18.45 -6.05
C LYS A 30 -12.82 -18.40 -7.45
N PHE A 31 -11.96 -19.37 -7.81
CA PHE A 31 -11.27 -19.41 -9.09
C PHE A 31 -12.06 -20.28 -10.07
N GLY A 32 -12.97 -19.67 -10.83
CA GLY A 32 -13.60 -20.31 -11.99
C GLY A 32 -12.65 -20.23 -13.18
N SER A 33 -12.35 -21.38 -13.79
CA SER A 33 -11.43 -21.59 -14.93
C SER A 33 -10.07 -20.90 -14.81
N THR A 34 -9.03 -21.71 -14.61
CA THR A 34 -7.61 -21.32 -14.58
C THR A 34 -7.25 -20.37 -15.73
N SER A 35 -6.90 -19.13 -15.41
CA SER A 35 -6.13 -18.30 -16.34
C SER A 35 -4.80 -19.00 -16.59
N ARG A 36 -4.28 -18.93 -17.83
CA ARG A 36 -3.08 -19.67 -18.27
C ARG A 36 -1.79 -19.27 -17.53
N ARG A 37 -1.86 -18.32 -16.60
CA ARG A 37 -0.75 -17.73 -15.81
C ARG A 37 -1.05 -17.72 -14.30
N ALA A 38 -1.84 -18.70 -13.85
CA ALA A 38 -2.14 -18.90 -12.44
C ALA A 38 -1.33 -20.09 -11.90
N HIS A 39 -0.64 -19.87 -10.78
CA HIS A 39 0.12 -20.87 -10.05
C HIS A 39 -0.59 -21.24 -8.76
N MET A 40 -0.45 -22.47 -8.31
CA MET A 40 -0.99 -22.90 -7.02
C MET A 40 0.07 -22.73 -5.94
N TRP A 41 -0.31 -22.12 -4.82
CA TRP A 41 0.48 -22.07 -3.61
C TRP A 41 -0.44 -22.42 -2.43
N GLY A 42 -0.36 -23.67 -1.98
CA GLY A 42 -1.29 -24.25 -1.01
C GLY A 42 -2.76 -24.04 -1.41
N ARG A 43 -3.47 -23.19 -0.66
CA ARG A 43 -4.91 -22.88 -0.88
C ARG A 43 -5.16 -21.61 -1.72
N LEU A 44 -4.12 -21.04 -2.30
CA LEU A 44 -4.19 -19.82 -3.11
C LEU A 44 -3.83 -20.10 -4.56
N ALA A 45 -4.58 -19.49 -5.46
CA ALA A 45 -4.17 -19.24 -6.83
C ALA A 45 -3.43 -17.90 -6.87
N VAL A 46 -2.24 -17.92 -7.46
CA VAL A 46 -1.34 -16.78 -7.65
C VAL A 46 -1.35 -16.41 -9.12
N GLU A 47 -1.90 -15.25 -9.45
CA GLU A 47 -1.97 -14.74 -10.81
C GLU A 47 -0.84 -13.73 -11.04
N GLU A 48 -0.03 -13.95 -12.08
CA GLU A 48 1.02 -13.03 -12.50
C GLU A 48 0.43 -11.86 -13.29
N LEU A 49 0.58 -10.63 -12.78
CA LEU A 49 0.11 -9.42 -13.46
C LEU A 49 1.15 -8.89 -14.46
N PHE A 50 2.45 -9.13 -14.18
CA PHE A 50 3.58 -8.69 -15.00
C PHE A 50 4.60 -9.83 -15.19
N PRO A 51 4.24 -10.88 -15.94
CA PRO A 51 5.01 -12.14 -15.97
C PRO A 51 6.39 -12.04 -16.65
N LYS A 52 6.61 -11.01 -17.49
CA LYS A 52 7.93 -10.82 -18.13
C LYS A 52 8.94 -10.27 -17.13
N GLU A 53 8.49 -9.39 -16.25
CA GLU A 53 9.31 -8.67 -15.28
C GLU A 53 9.39 -9.40 -13.94
N PHE A 54 8.32 -10.09 -13.57
CA PHE A 54 8.13 -10.77 -12.30
C PHE A 54 7.49 -12.14 -12.50
N PRO A 55 8.27 -13.15 -12.95
CA PRO A 55 7.82 -14.53 -12.94
C PRO A 55 7.59 -15.00 -11.49
N TRP A 56 6.58 -15.83 -11.28
CA TRP A 56 6.29 -16.41 -9.98
C TRP A 56 7.34 -17.46 -9.61
N GLU A 57 8.01 -17.21 -8.49
CA GLU A 57 8.86 -18.17 -7.81
C GLU A 57 8.20 -18.53 -6.49
N GLN A 58 7.79 -19.79 -6.34
CA GLN A 58 7.15 -20.22 -5.10
C GLN A 58 8.17 -20.15 -3.95
N PRO A 59 7.77 -19.60 -2.78
CA PRO A 59 8.53 -19.77 -1.54
C PRO A 59 8.75 -21.26 -1.21
N SER A 60 9.76 -21.54 -0.40
CA SER A 60 10.15 -22.91 -0.01
C SER A 60 9.02 -23.63 0.75
N SER A 61 8.19 -22.88 1.49
CA SER A 61 7.01 -23.40 2.17
C SER A 61 5.80 -23.51 1.24
N ASP A 62 5.16 -24.68 1.19
CA ASP A 62 3.86 -24.88 0.51
C ASP A 62 2.67 -24.22 1.22
N THR A 63 2.86 -23.80 2.48
CA THR A 63 1.84 -23.07 3.23
C THR A 63 1.97 -21.57 2.95
N PRO A 64 0.94 -20.90 2.38
CA PRO A 64 0.99 -19.47 2.10
C PRO A 64 1.30 -18.64 3.33
N SER A 65 2.39 -17.90 3.26
CA SER A 65 2.89 -17.00 4.30
C SER A 65 3.15 -15.63 3.68
N PHE A 66 2.63 -14.59 4.31
CA PHE A 66 2.77 -13.22 3.81
C PHE A 66 3.56 -12.39 4.78
N ARG A 67 4.52 -11.66 4.24
CA ARG A 67 5.38 -10.76 4.98
C ARG A 67 5.13 -9.32 4.54
N TYR A 68 5.31 -8.40 5.47
CA TYR A 68 5.13 -6.97 5.22
C TYR A 68 6.38 -6.16 5.57
N ASP A 69 7.31 -6.74 6.32
CA ASP A 69 8.61 -6.15 6.61
C ASP A 69 9.74 -7.09 6.11
N PRO A 70 10.73 -6.59 5.34
CA PRO A 70 11.92 -7.36 5.00
C PRO A 70 12.70 -7.88 6.23
N LYS A 71 12.55 -7.26 7.39
CA LYS A 71 13.17 -7.67 8.66
C LYS A 71 12.42 -8.79 9.38
N GLU A 72 11.16 -9.08 9.02
CA GLU A 72 10.45 -10.23 9.57
C GLU A 72 11.18 -11.52 9.21
N PRO A 73 11.56 -12.37 10.18
CA PRO A 73 12.19 -13.63 9.88
C PRO A 73 11.19 -14.58 9.21
N GLY A 74 11.70 -15.48 8.37
CA GLY A 74 10.91 -16.55 7.76
C GLY A 74 10.72 -16.41 6.25
N ASP A 75 10.14 -17.46 5.69
CA ASP A 75 9.87 -17.61 4.27
C ASP A 75 8.46 -17.15 3.91
N GLY A 76 8.24 -16.74 2.66
CA GLY A 76 6.95 -16.27 2.17
C GLY A 76 7.04 -15.11 1.19
N TYR A 77 5.87 -14.62 0.78
CA TYR A 77 5.77 -13.51 -0.16
C TYR A 77 5.84 -12.17 0.57
N LEU A 78 6.79 -11.31 0.19
CA LEU A 78 6.97 -9.98 0.76
C LEU A 78 6.17 -8.93 -0.03
N PHE A 79 5.12 -8.40 0.58
CA PHE A 79 4.30 -7.32 0.03
C PHE A 79 5.00 -5.97 0.06
N ASN A 80 4.54 -5.08 -0.83
CA ASN A 80 4.92 -3.68 -0.94
C ASN A 80 6.45 -3.49 -1.01
N HIS A 81 7.15 -4.37 -1.73
CA HIS A 81 8.61 -4.34 -1.82
C HIS A 81 9.12 -4.33 -3.26
N ARG A 82 8.60 -5.19 -4.14
CA ARG A 82 8.95 -5.24 -5.58
C ARG A 82 7.67 -5.18 -6.40
N GLY A 83 7.70 -4.46 -7.50
CA GLY A 83 6.52 -4.33 -8.36
C GLY A 83 6.75 -3.39 -9.53
N MET A 84 5.67 -3.01 -10.20
CA MET A 84 5.73 -2.06 -11.32
C MET A 84 5.42 -0.66 -10.85
N LEU A 85 6.31 0.28 -11.17
CA LEU A 85 6.07 1.71 -11.04
C LEU A 85 5.41 2.23 -12.31
N GLU A 86 4.41 3.08 -12.15
CA GLU A 86 3.79 3.87 -13.21
C GLU A 86 3.73 5.34 -12.79
N CYS A 87 4.49 6.20 -13.47
CA CYS A 87 4.47 7.64 -13.22
C CYS A 87 3.90 8.38 -14.42
N SER A 88 2.79 9.11 -14.22
CA SER A 88 2.15 9.91 -15.27
C SER A 88 3.03 11.08 -15.74
N LYS A 89 3.83 11.67 -14.84
CA LYS A 89 4.73 12.79 -15.16
C LYS A 89 5.92 12.38 -16.02
N CYS A 90 6.61 11.30 -15.65
CA CYS A 90 7.70 10.75 -16.46
C CYS A 90 7.20 9.95 -17.67
N ARG A 91 5.92 9.55 -17.68
CA ARG A 91 5.35 8.52 -18.58
C ARG A 91 6.16 7.21 -18.55
N LYS A 92 6.73 6.90 -17.38
CA LYS A 92 7.57 5.71 -17.18
C LYS A 92 6.75 4.60 -16.55
N ILE A 93 6.85 3.41 -17.16
CA ILE A 93 6.37 2.15 -16.59
C ILE A 93 7.57 1.22 -16.50
N ALA A 94 7.96 0.82 -15.29
CA ALA A 94 9.17 0.02 -15.10
C ALA A 94 9.14 -0.80 -13.79
N PRO A 95 9.87 -1.93 -13.74
CA PRO A 95 10.13 -2.63 -12.48
C PRO A 95 10.81 -1.71 -11.48
N THR A 96 10.39 -1.77 -10.23
CA THR A 96 10.99 -1.00 -9.15
C THR A 96 11.05 -1.81 -7.85
N LYS A 97 11.88 -1.32 -6.93
CA LYS A 97 11.87 -1.72 -5.52
C LYS A 97 11.51 -0.52 -4.67
N ILE A 98 10.67 -0.72 -3.66
CA ILE A 98 10.29 0.33 -2.71
C ILE A 98 10.67 -0.06 -1.28
N ILE A 99 10.85 0.96 -0.46
CA ILE A 99 11.03 0.85 0.99
C ILE A 99 9.77 1.47 1.61
N TRP A 100 8.84 0.64 2.05
CA TRP A 100 7.63 1.10 2.73
C TRP A 100 7.91 1.26 4.24
N PRO A 101 7.47 2.34 4.90
CA PRO A 101 6.61 3.43 4.41
C PRO A 101 7.36 4.63 3.81
N ASP A 102 8.69 4.62 3.76
CA ASP A 102 9.51 5.78 3.33
C ASP A 102 9.22 6.27 1.91
N SER A 103 8.80 5.34 1.04
CA SER A 103 8.46 5.61 -0.36
C SER A 103 7.07 6.19 -0.55
N ALA A 104 6.23 6.28 0.49
CA ALA A 104 4.86 6.77 0.39
C ALA A 104 4.81 8.22 -0.11
N TYR A 105 3.91 8.50 -1.07
CA TYR A 105 3.67 9.86 -1.53
C TYR A 105 2.94 10.69 -0.47
N TRP A 106 1.87 10.11 0.08
CA TRP A 106 1.07 10.71 1.14
C TRP A 106 1.71 10.46 2.49
N ARG A 107 2.56 11.39 2.92
CA ARG A 107 3.26 11.30 4.20
C ARG A 107 3.27 12.63 4.92
N TRP A 108 3.01 12.59 6.23
CA TRP A 108 3.00 13.76 7.09
C TRP A 108 3.73 13.46 8.40
N ILE A 109 4.51 14.42 8.87
CA ILE A 109 5.15 14.37 10.18
C ILE A 109 4.44 15.36 11.09
N ALA A 110 4.06 14.92 12.29
CA ALA A 110 3.49 15.77 13.33
C ALA A 110 3.95 15.27 14.71
N GLU A 111 4.46 16.16 15.55
CA GLU A 111 4.99 15.82 16.88
C GLU A 111 6.05 14.69 16.85
N GLY A 112 6.91 14.69 15.83
CA GLY A 112 7.96 13.67 15.65
C GLY A 112 7.48 12.31 15.12
N GLU A 113 6.17 12.10 15.01
CA GLU A 113 5.58 10.87 14.51
C GLU A 113 5.28 10.94 13.00
N LEU A 114 5.40 9.81 12.31
CA LEU A 114 5.09 9.67 10.89
C LEU A 114 3.67 9.12 10.68
N LEU A 115 2.88 9.80 9.85
CA LEU A 115 1.61 9.31 9.32
C LEU A 115 1.73 9.13 7.82
N VAL A 116 1.32 7.97 7.33
CA VAL A 116 1.30 7.67 5.89
C VAL A 116 -0.08 7.19 5.43
N ALA A 117 -0.48 7.62 4.25
CA ALA A 117 -1.60 7.04 3.53
C ALA A 117 -1.08 6.10 2.43
N ARG A 118 -1.90 5.10 2.08
CA ARG A 118 -1.54 4.11 1.04
C ARG A 118 -1.75 4.69 -0.36
N ASN A 119 -2.76 5.53 -0.48
CA ASN A 119 -3.22 6.21 -1.69
C ASN A 119 -4.15 7.35 -1.28
N ARG A 120 -4.65 8.10 -2.27
CA ARG A 120 -5.55 9.24 -2.09
C ARG A 120 -6.83 8.88 -1.35
N ASP A 121 -7.42 7.71 -1.62
CA ASP A 121 -8.62 7.25 -0.91
C ASP A 121 -8.33 7.07 0.59
N HIS A 122 -7.21 6.43 0.93
CA HIS A 122 -6.79 6.31 2.33
C HIS A 122 -6.47 7.69 2.95
N ALA A 123 -5.89 8.62 2.19
CA ALA A 123 -5.64 9.99 2.65
C ALA A 123 -6.95 10.74 2.96
N ASN A 124 -7.97 10.58 2.12
CA ASN A 124 -9.32 11.11 2.36
C ASN A 124 -9.94 10.48 3.61
N GLU A 125 -9.86 9.15 3.79
CA GLU A 125 -10.35 8.49 5.01
C GLU A 125 -9.69 9.04 6.28
N ILE A 126 -8.37 9.28 6.24
CA ILE A 126 -7.62 9.88 7.35
C ILE A 126 -8.13 11.31 7.60
N TYR A 127 -8.26 12.13 6.55
CA TYR A 127 -8.76 13.50 6.68
C TYR A 127 -10.14 13.54 7.34
N GLU A 128 -11.10 12.77 6.83
CA GLU A 128 -12.46 12.67 7.38
C GLU A 128 -12.45 12.24 8.84
N PHE A 129 -11.58 11.29 9.20
CA PHE A 129 -11.44 10.84 10.59
C PHE A 129 -10.89 11.93 11.51
N LEU A 130 -9.94 12.75 11.04
CA LEU A 130 -9.33 13.80 11.86
C LEU A 130 -10.27 14.99 12.10
N VAL A 131 -11.13 15.32 11.12
CA VAL A 131 -12.13 16.39 11.24
C VAL A 131 -13.45 15.93 11.87
N GLY A 132 -13.72 14.62 11.87
CA GLY A 132 -14.94 14.05 12.40
C GLY A 132 -15.15 14.33 13.88
N ALA A 133 -16.31 14.91 14.22
CA ALA A 133 -16.67 15.29 15.59
C ALA A 133 -16.82 14.09 16.55
N LEU A 134 -17.14 12.90 16.02
CA LEU A 134 -17.30 11.65 16.77
C LEU A 134 -16.30 10.62 16.25
N ARG A 135 -15.15 10.52 16.91
CA ARG A 135 -14.23 9.41 16.67
C ARG A 135 -14.90 8.15 17.16
N SER A 136 -15.35 7.30 16.22
CA SER A 136 -15.93 6.01 16.55
C SER A 136 -15.04 5.27 17.56
N PRO A 137 -15.61 4.71 18.65
CA PRO A 137 -14.83 3.89 19.60
C PRO A 137 -14.17 2.70 18.87
N ASN A 138 -14.78 2.25 17.77
CA ASN A 138 -14.24 1.24 16.88
C ASN A 138 -13.61 1.91 15.65
N ARG A 139 -12.30 2.15 15.69
CA ARG A 139 -11.55 2.59 14.52
C ARG A 139 -11.60 1.51 13.44
N ARG A 140 -11.91 1.93 12.20
CA ARG A 140 -11.72 1.07 11.02
C ARG A 140 -10.29 0.53 11.02
N PRO A 141 -10.06 -0.73 10.60
CA PRO A 141 -8.71 -1.31 10.55
C PRO A 141 -7.66 -0.43 9.86
N SER A 142 -8.02 0.30 8.80
CA SER A 142 -7.14 1.24 8.09
C SER A 142 -6.63 2.39 8.97
N LEU A 143 -7.42 2.82 9.96
CA LEU A 143 -7.16 3.98 10.80
C LEU A 143 -6.57 3.61 12.18
N ARG A 144 -6.35 2.32 12.46
CA ARG A 144 -5.86 1.86 13.78
C ARG A 144 -4.46 2.34 14.11
N HIS A 145 -3.62 2.51 13.08
CA HIS A 145 -2.21 2.86 13.26
C HIS A 145 -1.95 4.37 13.35
N ILE A 146 -2.98 5.22 13.36
CA ILE A 146 -2.80 6.66 13.57
C ILE A 146 -2.33 6.89 15.02
N PRO A 147 -1.14 7.49 15.23
CA PRO A 147 -0.59 7.73 16.56
C PRO A 147 -1.53 8.58 17.41
N SER A 148 -1.66 8.22 18.70
CA SER A 148 -2.56 8.91 19.63
C SER A 148 -2.24 10.39 19.79
N VAL A 149 -0.96 10.77 19.75
CA VAL A 149 -0.50 12.17 19.82
C VAL A 149 -1.08 13.03 18.70
N MET A 150 -1.24 12.46 17.50
CA MET A 150 -1.83 13.14 16.33
C MET A 150 -3.33 13.36 16.45
N LEU A 151 -3.97 12.75 17.46
CA LEU A 151 -5.39 12.85 17.72
C LEU A 151 -5.71 13.92 18.77
N THR A 152 -4.73 14.59 19.35
CA THR A 152 -5.01 15.74 20.21
C THR A 152 -5.66 16.87 19.37
N ASN A 153 -6.62 17.61 19.94
CA ASN A 153 -7.42 18.59 19.17
C ASN A 153 -6.58 19.58 18.34
N LYS A 154 -5.48 20.06 18.92
CA LYS A 154 -4.56 21.00 18.25
C LYS A 154 -3.86 20.32 17.06
N VAL A 155 -3.24 19.16 17.30
CA VAL A 155 -2.45 18.46 16.28
C VAL A 155 -3.36 17.93 15.17
N SER A 156 -4.51 17.34 15.52
CA SER A 156 -5.46 16.81 14.53
C SER A 156 -6.00 17.91 13.62
N SER A 157 -6.31 19.09 14.17
CA SER A 157 -6.80 20.24 13.38
C SER A 157 -5.73 20.78 12.43
N GLN A 158 -4.47 20.87 12.88
CA GLN A 158 -3.36 21.30 12.03
C GLN A 158 -3.06 20.28 10.94
N LEU A 159 -3.02 19.00 11.31
CA LEU A 159 -2.77 17.90 10.39
C LEU A 159 -3.87 17.79 9.34
N ALA A 160 -5.15 17.90 9.73
CA ALA A 160 -6.27 17.89 8.80
C ALA A 160 -6.17 19.02 7.75
N LYS A 161 -5.81 20.25 8.16
CA LYS A 161 -5.60 21.36 7.22
C LYS A 161 -4.46 21.08 6.24
N LYS A 162 -3.38 20.45 6.71
CA LYS A 162 -2.24 20.06 5.86
C LYS A 162 -2.66 19.00 4.84
N ILE A 163 -3.31 17.94 5.30
CA ILE A 163 -3.80 16.85 4.44
C ILE A 163 -4.76 17.40 3.38
N LEU A 164 -5.72 18.25 3.75
CA LEU A 164 -6.65 18.85 2.81
C LEU A 164 -5.93 19.67 1.72
N ARG A 165 -4.92 20.46 2.10
CA ARG A 165 -4.13 21.23 1.15
C ARG A 165 -3.43 20.33 0.14
N ASP A 166 -2.79 19.27 0.63
CA ASP A 166 -2.04 18.35 -0.23
C ASP A 166 -3.00 17.56 -1.15
N LEU A 167 -4.17 17.16 -0.64
CA LEU A 167 -5.23 16.52 -1.41
C LEU A 167 -5.79 17.42 -2.51
N VAL A 168 -5.83 18.74 -2.32
CA VAL A 168 -6.32 19.68 -3.35
C VAL A 168 -5.22 20.01 -4.38
N ALA A 169 -3.96 20.00 -3.97
CA ALA A 169 -2.83 20.37 -4.81
C ALA A 169 -2.34 19.25 -5.76
N SER A 170 -2.67 17.99 -5.47
CA SER A 170 -2.30 16.81 -6.27
C SER A 170 -3.30 16.49 -7.37
#